data_AF-A0A2P7AN40-F1
#
_entry.id   AF-A0A2P7AN40-F1
#
_cell.length_a   1.000
_cell.length_b   1.000
_cell.length_c   1.000
_cell.angle_alpha   90.00
_cell.angle_beta   90.00
_cell.angle_gamma   90.00
#
_symmetry.space_group_name_H-M   'P 1'
#
loop_
_entity.id
_entity.type
_entity.pdbx_description
1 polymer ?
#
loop_
_entity_poly.entity_id
_entity_poly.type
_entity_poly.pdbx_seq_one_letter_code
_entity_poly.pdbx_strand_id
1 'polypeptide(L)' 'MPDVDVGTFGICDGSIMAALLEFDITLTGKGGHAAVRHLTIDPVAVAAQIVVALPKPWSPATQTRLIPW' A
#
# COMPACT_ATOMS: atom_id res chain seq x y z
N MET A 1 8.43 -11.30 22.69
CA MET A 1 9.88 -11.00 22.56
C MET A 1 10.63 -12.19 23.12
N PRO A 2 11.62 -12.75 22.40
CA PRO A 2 12.36 -13.89 22.90
C PRO A 2 13.47 -13.42 23.84
N ASP A 3 13.11 -12.82 24.98
CA ASP A 3 14.03 -12.55 26.12
C ASP A 3 13.29 -12.01 27.38
N VAL A 4 12.11 -12.55 27.71
CA VAL A 4 11.33 -12.09 28.88
C VAL A 4 11.34 -13.17 29.96
N ASP A 5 11.70 -12.78 31.18
CA ASP A 5 11.75 -13.66 32.34
C ASP A 5 10.39 -14.31 32.63
N VAL A 6 10.43 -15.56 33.10
CA VAL A 6 9.24 -16.32 33.49
C VAL A 6 8.49 -15.56 34.60
N GLY A 7 7.22 -15.25 34.35
CA GLY A 7 6.37 -14.46 35.25
C GLY A 7 6.22 -12.98 34.85
N THR A 8 6.85 -12.55 33.75
CA THR A 8 6.76 -11.17 33.25
C THR A 8 5.82 -11.08 32.04
N PHE A 9 4.95 -10.08 32.03
CA PHE A 9 4.03 -9.80 30.93
C PHE A 9 4.30 -8.40 30.36
N GLY A 10 4.35 -8.27 29.04
CA GLY A 10 4.48 -6.98 28.36
C GLY A 10 3.10 -6.41 28.03
N ILE A 11 2.86 -5.15 28.41
CA ILE A 11 1.64 -4.40 28.07
C ILE A 11 2.06 -3.21 27.20
N CYS A 12 1.29 -2.91 26.16
CA CYS A 12 1.50 -1.76 25.30
C CYS A 12 0.22 -0.92 25.29
N ASP A 13 0.33 0.36 25.64
CA ASP A 13 -0.77 1.31 25.48
C ASP A 13 -0.95 1.62 23.99
N GLY A 14 -2.09 1.24 23.41
CA GLY A 14 -2.42 1.47 22.01
C GLY A 14 -2.34 0.22 21.12
N SER A 15 -2.25 0.42 19.80
CA SER A 15 -2.29 -0.68 18.84
C SER A 15 -0.98 -1.47 18.83
N ILE A 16 -1.02 -2.73 19.26
CA ILE A 16 0.13 -3.64 19.23
C ILE A 16 0.39 -4.24 17.83
N MET A 17 -0.56 -4.11 16.90
CA MET A 17 -0.48 -4.63 15.53
C MET A 17 -1.03 -3.64 14.52
N ALA A 18 -0.57 -3.76 13.28
CA ALA A 18 -1.11 -3.01 12.15
C ALA A 18 -2.51 -3.54 11.78
N ALA A 19 -3.41 -2.62 11.43
CA ALA A 19 -4.68 -2.97 10.80
C ALA A 19 -4.42 -3.42 9.36
N LEU A 20 -5.08 -4.51 8.94
CA LEU A 20 -5.06 -4.98 7.56
C LEU A 20 -6.20 -4.35 6.77
N LEU A 21 -5.92 -3.87 5.57
CA LEU A 21 -6.93 -3.50 4.58
C LEU A 21 -6.52 -4.11 3.23
N GLU A 22 -7.47 -4.75 2.57
CA GLU A 22 -7.27 -5.47 1.31
C GLU A 22 -8.34 -5.02 0.30
N PHE A 23 -7.93 -4.87 -0.97
CA PHE A 23 -8.82 -4.55 -2.07
C PHE A 23 -8.27 -5.11 -3.39
N ASP A 24 -9.18 -5.42 -4.32
CA ASP A 24 -8.85 -5.91 -5.65
C ASP A 24 -9.13 -4.84 -6.72
N ILE A 25 -8.26 -4.76 -7.72
CA ILE A 25 -8.46 -3.91 -8.91
C ILE A 25 -8.41 -4.78 -10.16
N THR A 26 -9.51 -4.81 -10.90
CA THR A 26 -9.59 -5.48 -12.21
C THR A 26 -9.41 -4.46 -13.33
N LEU A 27 -8.37 -4.63 -14.14
CA LEU A 27 -8.10 -3.81 -15.31
C LEU A 27 -8.55 -4.52 -16.59
N THR A 28 -9.51 -3.94 -17.31
CA THR A 28 -9.94 -4.45 -18.62
C THR A 28 -9.25 -3.68 -19.74
N GLY A 29 -8.37 -4.38 -20.45
CA GLY A 29 -7.70 -3.86 -21.64
C GLY A 29 -8.41 -4.22 -22.94
N LYS A 30 -7.73 -3.95 -24.06
CA LYS A 30 -8.16 -4.32 -25.41
C LYS A 30 -6.96 -4.93 -26.14
N GLY A 31 -7.02 -6.23 -26.40
CA GLY A 31 -5.98 -6.95 -27.13
C GLY A 31 -5.89 -6.55 -28.61
N GLY A 32 -4.77 -6.89 -29.24
CA GLY A 32 -4.54 -6.67 -30.68
C GLY A 32 -3.08 -6.94 -31.06
N HIS A 33 -2.71 -6.59 -32.28
CA HIS A 33 -1.37 -6.89 -32.78
C HIS A 33 -0.31 -6.04 -32.08
N ALA A 34 0.74 -6.67 -31.54
CA ALA A 34 1.80 -5.98 -30.80
C ALA A 34 2.57 -4.91 -31.62
N ALA A 35 2.50 -4.95 -32.95
CA ALA A 35 3.08 -3.95 -33.86
C ALA A 35 2.21 -2.70 -34.03
N VAL A 36 0.92 -2.78 -33.66
CA VAL A 36 -0.09 -1.74 -33.86
C VAL A 36 -0.69 -1.33 -32.52
N ARG A 37 0.18 -1.04 -31.54
CA ARG A 37 -0.22 -0.82 -30.13
C ARG A 37 -1.18 0.34 -29.92
N HIS A 38 -1.20 1.32 -30.81
CA HIS A 38 -2.11 2.47 -30.73
C HIS A 38 -3.60 2.09 -30.91
N LEU A 39 -3.90 0.88 -31.40
CA LEU A 39 -5.27 0.34 -31.47
C LEU A 39 -5.63 -0.55 -30.28
N THR A 40 -4.66 -0.79 -29.39
CA THR A 40 -4.77 -1.68 -28.22
C THR A 40 -4.78 -0.86 -26.93
N ILE A 41 -5.34 -1.44 -25.87
CA ILE A 41 -5.22 -0.92 -24.50
C ILE A 41 -4.45 -1.98 -23.72
N ASP A 42 -3.22 -1.65 -23.34
CA ASP A 42 -2.32 -2.54 -22.61
C ASP A 42 -2.55 -2.38 -21.09
N PRO A 43 -3.23 -3.35 -20.43
CA PRO A 43 -3.50 -3.26 -19.00
C PRO A 43 -2.23 -3.38 -18.15
N VAL A 44 -1.14 -3.95 -18.66
CA VAL A 44 0.12 -4.10 -17.93
C VAL A 44 0.81 -2.74 -17.77
N ALA A 45 0.86 -1.96 -18.85
CA ALA A 45 1.41 -0.61 -18.79
C ALA A 45 0.58 0.30 -17.85
N VAL A 46 -0.74 0.17 -17.87
CA VAL A 46 -1.65 0.90 -16.97
C VAL A 46 -1.41 0.47 -15.51
N ALA A 47 -1.32 -0.83 -15.23
CA ALA A 47 -1.03 -1.33 -13.88
C ALA A 47 0.30 -0.80 -13.34
N ALA A 48 1.34 -0.78 -14.17
CA ALA A 48 2.64 -0.24 -13.78
C ALA A 48 2.58 1.24 -13.39
N GLN A 49 1.79 2.04 -14.13
CA GLN A 49 1.58 3.45 -13.78
C GLN A 49 0.79 3.60 -12.47
N ILE A 50 -0.22 2.77 -12.23
CA ILE A 50 -0.97 2.77 -10.98
C ILE A 50 -0.04 2.49 -9.80
N VAL A 51 0.82 1.48 -9.89
CA VAL A 51 1.79 1.15 -8.81
C VAL A 51 2.73 2.31 -8.50
N VAL A 52 3.20 3.02 -9.52
CA VAL A 52 4.09 4.18 -9.34
C VAL A 52 3.34 5.41 -8.81
N ALA A 53 2.10 5.60 -9.25
CA ALA A 53 1.26 6.74 -8.85
C ALA A 53 0.62 6.54 -7.47
N LEU A 54 0.53 5.30 -6.98
CA LEU A 54 0.05 5.01 -5.63
C LEU A 54 0.89 5.83 -4.64
N PRO A 55 0.24 6.68 -3.82
CA PRO A 55 0.96 7.49 -2.85
C PRO A 55 1.80 6.58 -1.98
N LYS A 56 3.11 6.80 -1.96
CA LYS A 56 4.01 6.11 -1.03
C LYS A 56 3.44 6.29 0.39
N PRO A 57 3.02 5.22 1.08
CA PRO A 57 2.61 5.35 2.46
C PRO A 57 3.89 5.75 3.21
N TRP A 58 3.83 6.91 3.86
CA TRP A 58 4.94 7.53 4.58
C TRP A 58 5.89 8.43 3.74
N SER A 59 5.64 9.72 3.87
CA SER A 59 6.66 10.76 3.80
C SER A 59 6.97 11.19 5.24
N PRO A 60 8.23 11.39 5.65
CA PRO A 60 8.54 11.98 6.96
C PRO A 60 8.02 13.43 7.09
N ALA A 61 7.48 14.01 6.01
CA ALA A 61 6.83 15.32 6.02
C ALA A 61 5.32 15.27 6.35
N THR A 62 4.73 14.10 6.65
CA THR A 62 3.44 14.06 7.37
C THR A 62 3.71 14.44 8.82
N GLN A 63 4.11 15.70 8.99
CA GLN A 63 4.21 16.40 10.24
C GLN A 63 2.87 16.26 10.92
N THR A 64 2.86 15.54 12.03
CA THR A 64 1.84 15.61 13.07
C THR A 64 1.53 17.07 13.29
N ARG A 65 0.48 17.59 12.64
CA ARG A 65 -0.20 18.77 13.15
C ARG A 65 -0.84 18.28 14.43
N LEU A 66 -0.10 18.45 15.53
CA LEU A 66 -0.65 18.54 16.86
C LEU A 66 -1.84 19.49 16.75
N ILE A 67 -3.04 18.92 16.83
CA ILE A 67 -4.27 19.67 16.98
C ILE A 67 -4.14 20.27 18.39
N PRO A 68 -3.99 21.59 18.55
CA PRO A 68 -3.75 22.16 19.85
C PRO A 68 -5.11 22.45 20.48
N TRP A 69 -5.82 21.41 20.90
CA TRP A 69 -6.83 21.41 21.96
C TRP A 69 -6.94 20.00 22.52
#